data_AF-A0A0P9DB60-F1
#
_entry.id   AF-A0A0P9DB60-F1
#
_cell.length_a   1.000
_cell.length_b   1.000
_cell.length_c   1.000
_cell.angle_alpha   90.00
_cell.angle_beta   90.00
_cell.angle_gamma   90.00
#
_symmetry.space_group_name_H-M   'P 1'
#
loop_
_entity.id
_entity.type
_entity.pdbx_description
1 polymer ?
#
loop_
_entity_poly.entity_id
_entity_poly.type
_entity_poly.pdbx_seq_one_letter_code
_entity_poly.pdbx_strand_id
1 'polypeptide(L)'
;MKDFIWRLRMNYDIKSIKGTDINYYFICKRRAWMSIHTFYIIDKNQFIEHGNFLNNRNRKYGYHGIRIGHNEIDNLEIDTQGNYIVHEFKRGRKALEGDIFQVLHYIELLENEGFKVRYGVLHLLGANKIKIVEKTPELLSKLEKAYENINNLRNDKMPEPVKNYYCSHGCSYAFFCWG
;
A
#
# COMPACT_ATOMS: atom_id res chain seq x y z
N MET A 1 10.69 20.75 10.39
CA MET A 1 12.16 20.65 10.20
C MET A 1 12.68 19.22 10.39
N LYS A 2 12.13 18.40 11.30
CA LYS A 2 12.49 16.97 11.43
C LYS A 2 12.03 16.10 10.25
N ASP A 3 10.84 16.34 9.70
CA ASP A 3 10.28 15.52 8.59
C ASP A 3 11.10 15.60 7.29
N PHE A 4 11.76 16.74 7.03
CA PHE A 4 12.59 16.94 5.85
C PHE A 4 13.98 16.28 5.98
N ILE A 5 14.47 16.09 7.20
CA ILE A 5 15.81 15.53 7.47
C ILE A 5 15.83 14.01 7.26
N TRP A 6 14.72 13.31 7.50
CA TRP A 6 14.67 11.86 7.31
C TRP A 6 14.69 11.46 5.83
N ARG A 7 14.01 12.20 4.96
CA ARG A 7 13.98 11.96 3.50
C ARG A 7 15.38 11.92 2.86
N LEU A 8 16.34 12.65 3.43
CA LEU A 8 17.73 12.73 2.97
C LEU A 8 18.64 11.63 3.55
N ARG A 9 18.16 10.82 4.51
CA ARG A 9 18.96 9.79 5.21
C ARG A 9 18.67 8.36 4.76
N MET A 10 17.75 8.17 3.82
CA MET A 10 17.41 6.84 3.33
C MET A 10 18.48 6.39 2.33
N ASN A 11 19.08 5.22 2.57
CA ASN A 11 20.02 4.60 1.62
C ASN A 11 19.30 3.81 0.51
N TYR A 12 18.00 4.03 0.32
CA TYR A 12 17.17 3.33 -0.67
C TYR A 12 16.02 4.22 -1.16
N ASP A 13 15.56 3.97 -2.38
CA ASP A 13 14.51 4.76 -3.04
C ASP A 13 13.11 4.19 -2.74
N ILE A 14 12.29 4.96 -2.02
CA ILE A 14 10.90 4.56 -1.71
C ILE A 14 10.02 4.46 -2.95
N LYS A 15 10.37 5.11 -4.07
CA LYS A 15 9.63 4.99 -5.34
C LYS A 15 9.73 3.59 -5.94
N SER A 16 10.72 2.80 -5.51
CA SER A 16 10.92 1.41 -5.93
C SER A 16 10.05 0.40 -5.15
N ILE A 17 9.51 0.81 -3.99
CA ILE A 17 8.65 0.00 -3.13
C ILE A 17 7.21 0.23 -3.58
N LYS A 18 6.45 -0.82 -3.90
CA LYS A 18 5.06 -0.67 -4.32
C LYS A 18 4.14 -0.51 -3.10
N GLY A 19 3.02 0.19 -3.26
CA GLY A 19 1.96 0.26 -2.25
C GLY A 19 1.44 -1.14 -1.85
N THR A 20 1.44 -2.09 -2.77
CA THR A 20 1.12 -3.50 -2.49
C THR A 20 2.17 -4.19 -1.62
N ASP A 21 3.46 -3.86 -1.77
CA ASP A 21 4.53 -4.40 -0.93
C ASP A 21 4.38 -3.91 0.52
N ILE A 22 4.05 -2.62 0.69
CA ILE A 22 3.72 -2.03 1.99
C ILE A 22 2.53 -2.75 2.62
N ASN A 23 1.43 -2.88 1.88
CA ASN A 23 0.24 -3.57 2.34
C ASN A 23 0.57 -5.00 2.81
N TYR A 24 1.31 -5.75 1.98
CA TYR A 24 1.68 -7.13 2.29
C TYR A 24 2.64 -7.23 3.46
N TYR A 25 3.55 -6.28 3.65
CA TYR A 25 4.47 -6.29 4.78
C TYR A 25 3.73 -6.29 6.13
N PHE A 26 2.69 -5.47 6.25
CA PHE A 26 1.83 -5.43 7.45
C PHE A 26 0.90 -6.64 7.59
N ILE A 27 0.72 -7.44 6.54
CA ILE A 27 -0.09 -8.66 6.56
C ILE A 27 0.77 -9.90 6.86
N CYS A 28 1.88 -10.06 6.13
CA CYS A 28 2.74 -11.23 6.14
C CYS A 28 4.07 -10.92 5.44
N LYS A 29 5.19 -10.98 6.18
CA LYS A 29 6.53 -10.73 5.64
C LYS A 29 6.91 -11.67 4.49
N ARG A 30 6.53 -12.95 4.55
CA ARG A 30 6.76 -13.91 3.45
C ARG A 30 5.99 -13.51 2.18
N ARG A 31 4.74 -13.03 2.33
CA ARG A 31 3.93 -12.50 1.21
C ARG A 31 4.57 -11.25 0.60
N ALA A 32 5.08 -10.35 1.43
CA ALA A 32 5.82 -9.18 0.97
C ALA A 32 7.08 -9.59 0.19
N TRP A 33 7.88 -10.51 0.74
CA TRP A 33 9.07 -11.05 0.06
C TRP A 33 8.74 -11.60 -1.33
N MET A 34 7.66 -12.40 -1.46
CA MET A 34 7.22 -12.95 -2.74
C MET A 34 6.80 -11.86 -3.74
N SER A 35 6.07 -10.83 -3.27
CA SER A 35 5.66 -9.68 -4.11
C SER A 35 6.85 -8.87 -4.62
N ILE A 36 7.81 -8.59 -3.74
CA ILE A 36 9.05 -7.87 -4.06
C ILE A 36 9.87 -8.61 -5.11
N HIS A 37 9.96 -9.94 -4.99
CA HIS A 37 10.66 -10.81 -5.95
C HIS A 37 9.81 -11.18 -7.16
N THR A 38 8.65 -10.52 -7.34
CA THR A 38 7.77 -10.70 -8.50
C THR A 38 7.36 -12.16 -8.73
N PHE A 39 7.10 -12.90 -7.65
CA PHE A 39 6.46 -14.20 -7.76
C PHE A 39 5.09 -14.01 -8.39
N TYR A 40 4.82 -14.70 -9.50
CA TYR A 40 3.54 -14.62 -10.16
C TYR A 40 2.46 -15.24 -9.27
N ILE A 41 1.34 -14.53 -9.15
CA ILE A 41 0.16 -15.09 -8.51
C ILE A 41 -0.40 -16.16 -9.44
N ILE A 42 -0.24 -17.43 -9.05
CA ILE A 42 -0.72 -18.58 -9.81
C ILE A 42 -2.25 -18.71 -9.69
N ASP A 43 -2.79 -18.38 -8.53
CA ASP A 43 -4.22 -18.43 -8.27
C ASP A 43 -4.87 -17.10 -8.66
N LYS A 44 -5.38 -17.00 -9.89
CA LYS A 44 -6.36 -15.96 -10.28
C LYS A 44 -7.68 -16.24 -9.55
N ASN A 45 -7.68 -16.10 -8.23
CA ASN A 45 -8.89 -16.27 -7.46
C ASN A 45 -9.84 -15.10 -7.73
N GLN A 46 -11.12 -15.34 -7.48
CA GLN A 46 -12.20 -14.35 -7.60
C GLN A 46 -11.90 -13.06 -6.81
N PHE A 47 -11.02 -13.09 -5.80
CA PHE A 47 -10.69 -11.89 -5.02
C PHE A 47 -9.83 -10.91 -5.82
N ILE A 48 -8.94 -11.38 -6.69
CA ILE A 48 -8.09 -10.53 -7.54
C ILE A 48 -8.92 -9.93 -8.67
N GLU A 49 -9.71 -10.75 -9.36
CA GLU A 49 -10.60 -10.25 -10.42
C GLU A 49 -11.58 -9.21 -9.90
N HIS A 50 -12.13 -9.46 -8.72
CA HIS A 50 -13.02 -8.50 -8.07
C HIS A 50 -12.28 -7.22 -7.63
N GLY A 51 -11.00 -7.30 -7.25
CA GLY A 51 -10.16 -6.12 -7.00
C GLY A 51 -10.02 -5.23 -8.24
N ASN A 52 -9.66 -5.84 -9.38
CA ASN A 52 -9.57 -5.14 -10.66
C ASN A 52 -10.90 -4.53 -11.09
N PHE A 53 -12.00 -5.26 -10.91
CA PHE A 53 -13.34 -4.75 -11.18
C PHE A 53 -13.69 -3.53 -10.32
N LEU A 54 -13.38 -3.57 -9.03
CA LEU A 54 -13.63 -2.44 -8.11
C LEU A 54 -12.82 -1.20 -8.50
N ASN A 55 -11.54 -1.37 -8.88
CA ASN A 55 -10.73 -0.27 -9.38
C ASN A 55 -11.34 0.36 -10.64
N ASN A 56 -11.81 -0.47 -11.59
CA ASN A 56 -12.42 0.01 -12.82
C ASN A 56 -13.77 0.73 -12.60
N ARG A 57 -14.62 0.23 -11.68
CA ARG A 57 -15.96 0.80 -11.41
C ARG A 57 -15.90 2.12 -10.63
N ASN A 58 -14.90 2.30 -9.77
CA ASN A 58 -14.78 3.47 -8.90
C ASN A 58 -14.03 4.65 -9.53
N ARG A 59 -13.61 4.54 -10.81
CA ARG A 59 -13.25 5.68 -11.67
C ARG A 59 -14.47 6.58 -11.93
N LYS A 60 -15.10 7.09 -10.87
CA LYS A 60 -16.10 8.16 -10.95
C LYS A 60 -15.41 9.41 -11.49
N TYR A 61 -16.15 10.16 -12.30
CA TYR A 61 -15.76 11.45 -12.86
C TYR A 61 -15.15 12.36 -11.77
N GLY A 62 -13.88 12.76 -11.95
CA GLY A 62 -13.19 13.71 -11.07
C GLY A 62 -11.89 13.22 -10.44
N TYR A 63 -11.61 11.91 -10.44
CA TYR A 63 -10.33 11.40 -9.96
C TYR A 63 -9.28 11.28 -11.07
N HIS A 64 -8.02 11.53 -10.73
CA HIS A 64 -6.88 11.43 -11.63
C HIS A 64 -5.87 10.38 -11.12
N GLY A 65 -5.24 9.68 -12.06
CA GLY A 65 -4.15 8.75 -11.76
C GLY A 65 -2.78 9.41 -11.94
N ILE A 66 -1.80 9.00 -11.13
CA ILE A 66 -0.39 9.37 -11.33
C ILE A 66 0.51 8.15 -11.12
N ARG A 67 1.60 8.10 -11.90
CA ARG A 67 2.66 7.11 -11.72
C ARG A 67 3.89 7.76 -11.09
N ILE A 68 4.37 7.20 -9.99
CA ILE A 68 5.60 7.63 -9.29
C ILE A 68 6.48 6.40 -9.09
N GLY A 69 7.53 6.28 -9.91
CA GLY A 69 8.38 5.09 -9.94
C GLY A 69 7.60 3.81 -10.27
N HIS A 70 7.58 2.87 -9.31
CA HIS A 70 6.86 1.60 -9.42
C HIS A 70 5.42 1.65 -8.91
N ASN A 71 4.95 2.83 -8.47
CA ASN A 71 3.62 3.02 -7.93
C ASN A 71 2.67 3.63 -8.94
N GLU A 72 1.46 3.11 -8.97
CA GLU A 72 0.31 3.67 -9.67
C GLU A 72 -0.72 4.06 -8.61
N ILE A 73 -0.97 5.36 -8.49
CA ILE A 73 -1.94 5.93 -7.56
C ILE A 73 -3.15 6.33 -8.40
N ASP A 74 -4.18 5.49 -8.40
CA ASP A 74 -5.29 5.58 -9.36
C ASP A 74 -6.27 6.73 -9.10
N ASN A 75 -6.48 7.11 -7.83
CA ASN A 75 -7.55 8.02 -7.46
C ASN A 75 -7.03 9.19 -6.61
N LEU A 76 -6.71 10.28 -7.29
CA LEU A 76 -6.38 11.56 -6.68
C LEU A 76 -7.46 12.59 -6.95
N GLU A 77 -7.85 13.29 -5.89
CA GLU A 77 -8.68 14.49 -5.94
C GLU A 77 -7.83 15.71 -5.58
N ILE A 78 -8.13 16.86 -6.19
CA ILE A 78 -7.52 18.14 -5.83
C ILE A 78 -8.62 19.00 -5.21
N ASP A 79 -8.42 19.41 -3.96
CA ASP A 79 -9.36 20.29 -3.28
C ASP A 79 -9.30 21.73 -3.80
N THR A 80 -10.23 22.58 -3.37
CA THR A 80 -10.33 23.98 -3.82
C THR A 80 -9.12 24.84 -3.45
N GLN A 81 -8.26 24.36 -2.54
CA GLN A 81 -7.02 25.02 -2.12
C GLN A 81 -5.79 24.48 -2.88
N GLY A 82 -5.99 23.55 -3.82
CA GLY A 82 -4.93 22.92 -4.58
C GLY A 82 -4.19 21.80 -3.83
N ASN A 83 -4.73 21.32 -2.70
CA ASN A 83 -4.14 20.17 -2.00
C ASN A 83 -4.68 18.86 -2.57
N TYR A 84 -3.81 17.86 -2.65
CA TYR A 84 -4.18 16.51 -3.07
C TYR A 84 -4.85 15.74 -1.93
N ILE A 85 -5.80 14.89 -2.29
CA ILE A 85 -6.43 13.88 -1.43
C ILE A 85 -6.26 12.53 -2.12
N VAL A 86 -5.72 11.54 -1.39
CA VAL A 86 -5.48 10.19 -1.91
C VAL A 86 -6.67 9.30 -1.61
N HIS A 87 -7.28 8.65 -2.60
CA HIS A 87 -8.42 7.75 -2.42
C HIS A 87 -8.02 6.30 -2.72
N GLU A 88 -8.12 5.41 -1.72
CA GLU A 88 -7.85 3.98 -1.88
C GLU A 88 -9.14 3.19 -1.62
N PHE A 89 -9.49 2.27 -2.52
CA PHE A 89 -10.71 1.49 -2.43
C PHE A 89 -10.38 0.03 -2.10
N LYS A 90 -10.95 -0.48 -1.00
CA LYS A 90 -10.75 -1.87 -0.56
C LYS A 90 -12.08 -2.58 -0.37
N ARG A 91 -12.10 -3.87 -0.67
CA ARG A 91 -13.30 -4.72 -0.53
C ARG A 91 -13.81 -4.78 0.90
N GLY A 92 -12.93 -4.73 1.91
CA GLY A 92 -13.35 -4.83 3.30
C GLY A 92 -12.22 -4.52 4.28
N ARG A 93 -12.51 -4.63 5.57
CA ARG A 93 -11.63 -4.18 6.66
C ARG A 93 -10.56 -5.17 7.12
N LYS A 94 -10.41 -6.31 6.43
CA LYS A 94 -9.58 -7.42 6.92
C LYS A 94 -8.11 -7.03 7.07
N ALA A 95 -7.58 -6.23 6.14
CA ALA A 95 -6.18 -5.80 6.08
C ALA A 95 -5.99 -4.32 6.45
N LEU A 96 -6.85 -3.77 7.32
CA LEU A 96 -6.96 -2.33 7.57
C LEU A 96 -5.63 -1.65 7.88
N GLU A 97 -4.75 -2.29 8.65
CA GLU A 97 -3.43 -1.74 8.96
C GLU A 97 -2.57 -1.59 7.71
N GLY A 98 -2.43 -2.64 6.90
CA GLY A 98 -1.70 -2.56 5.64
C GLY A 98 -2.33 -1.57 4.66
N ASP A 99 -3.66 -1.44 4.66
CA ASP A 99 -4.39 -0.48 3.83
C ASP A 99 -4.09 0.97 4.26
N ILE A 100 -4.04 1.25 5.56
CA ILE A 100 -3.64 2.56 6.11
C ILE A 100 -2.21 2.89 5.70
N PHE A 101 -1.27 1.97 5.87
CA PHE A 101 0.13 2.21 5.54
C PHE A 101 0.38 2.34 4.04
N GLN A 102 -0.39 1.64 3.20
CA GLN A 102 -0.36 1.85 1.76
C GLN A 102 -0.78 3.29 1.39
N VAL A 103 -1.83 3.81 2.01
CA VAL A 103 -2.26 5.20 1.80
C VAL A 103 -1.20 6.19 2.31
N LEU A 104 -0.63 5.97 3.50
CA LEU A 104 0.47 6.81 4.02
C LEU A 104 1.69 6.79 3.09
N HIS A 105 2.01 5.65 2.47
CA HIS A 105 3.07 5.55 1.48
C HIS A 105 2.80 6.43 0.26
N TYR A 106 1.56 6.42 -0.27
CA TYR A 106 1.18 7.29 -1.38
C TYR A 106 1.24 8.78 -1.03
N ILE A 107 0.87 9.15 0.19
CA ILE A 107 1.03 10.51 0.71
C ILE A 107 2.52 10.90 0.69
N GLU A 108 3.41 10.06 1.21
CA GLU A 108 4.86 10.34 1.22
C GLU A 108 5.47 10.41 -0.20
N LEU A 109 5.01 9.58 -1.14
CA LEU A 109 5.46 9.67 -2.53
C LEU A 109 5.10 11.01 -3.17
N LEU A 110 3.85 11.46 -3.00
CA LEU A 110 3.38 12.73 -3.55
C LEU A 110 4.12 13.92 -2.94
N GLU A 111 4.32 13.91 -1.62
CA GLU A 111 5.05 14.99 -0.96
C GLU A 111 6.55 15.01 -1.28
N ASN A 112 7.14 13.86 -1.61
CA ASN A 112 8.51 13.81 -2.13
C ASN A 112 8.63 14.41 -3.53
N GLU A 113 7.56 14.37 -4.32
CA GLU A 113 7.48 15.09 -5.60
C GLU A 113 7.10 16.57 -5.44
N GLY A 114 6.94 17.06 -4.21
CA GLY A 114 6.61 18.46 -3.92
C GLY A 114 5.12 18.80 -3.94
N PHE A 115 4.23 17.81 -4.08
CA PHE A 115 2.79 18.03 -3.96
C PHE A 115 2.38 18.17 -2.48
N LYS A 116 1.44 19.08 -2.20
CA LYS A 116 0.82 19.17 -0.88
C LYS A 116 -0.31 18.16 -0.78
N VAL A 117 -0.30 17.31 0.23
CA VAL A 117 -1.33 16.31 0.45
C VAL A 117 -2.04 16.59 1.76
N ARG A 118 -3.37 16.68 1.74
CA ARG A 118 -4.17 17.02 2.91
C ARG A 118 -4.38 15.82 3.83
N TYR A 119 -4.87 14.72 3.25
CA TYR A 119 -5.06 13.42 3.91
C TYR A 119 -5.31 12.34 2.85
N GLY A 120 -5.39 11.09 3.29
CA GLY A 120 -5.90 9.99 2.50
C GLY A 120 -7.28 9.52 2.95
N VAL A 121 -7.99 8.86 2.06
CA VAL A 121 -9.35 8.34 2.25
C VAL A 121 -9.36 6.87 1.88
N LEU A 122 -9.57 6.01 2.86
CA LEU A 122 -9.73 4.58 2.66
C LEU A 122 -11.22 4.22 2.60
N HIS A 123 -11.68 3.80 1.42
CA HIS A 123 -13.06 3.39 1.16
C HIS A 123 -13.20 1.88 1.37
N LEU A 124 -13.85 1.47 2.45
CA LEU A 124 -14.11 0.07 2.83
C LEU A 124 -15.49 -0.37 2.32
N LEU A 125 -15.56 -0.75 1.04
CA LEU A 125 -16.80 -0.92 0.30
C LEU A 125 -17.74 -1.97 0.91
N GLY A 126 -17.22 -3.14 1.28
CA GLY A 126 -18.03 -4.20 1.89
C GLY A 126 -18.52 -3.89 3.31
N ALA A 127 -18.00 -2.83 3.94
CA ALA A 127 -18.49 -2.33 5.22
C ALA A 127 -19.31 -1.03 5.08
N ASN A 128 -19.41 -0.47 3.86
CA ASN A 128 -19.91 0.87 3.59
C ASN A 128 -19.34 1.93 4.55
N LYS A 129 -18.00 1.91 4.74
CA LYS A 129 -17.30 2.80 5.67
C LYS A 129 -16.16 3.51 4.98
N ILE A 130 -15.90 4.73 5.42
CA ILE A 130 -14.74 5.52 5.02
C ILE A 130 -13.86 5.74 6.26
N LYS A 131 -12.55 5.71 6.07
CA LYS A 131 -11.57 6.10 7.08
C LYS A 131 -10.65 7.17 6.53
N ILE A 132 -10.55 8.28 7.25
CA ILE A 132 -9.52 9.30 6.99
C ILE A 132 -8.18 8.81 7.54
N VAL A 133 -7.14 8.97 6.73
CA VAL A 133 -5.76 8.60 7.03
C VAL A 133 -4.93 9.89 7.05
N GLU A 134 -4.49 10.28 8.24
CA GLU A 134 -3.64 11.44 8.45
C GLU A 134 -2.27 10.98 8.93
N LYS A 135 -1.24 11.75 8.58
CA LYS A 135 0.10 11.52 9.08
C LYS A 135 0.17 11.90 10.56
N THR A 136 0.69 11.01 11.38
CA THR A 136 1.11 11.31 12.75
C THR A 136 2.57 10.90 12.92
N PRO A 137 3.31 11.47 13.89
CA PRO A 137 4.70 11.07 14.14
C PRO A 137 4.88 9.56 14.38
N GLU A 138 3.91 8.93 15.04
CA GLU A 138 3.94 7.48 15.32
C GLU A 138 3.75 6.65 14.06
N LEU A 139 2.79 7.05 13.20
CA LEU A 139 2.54 6.38 11.93
C LEU A 139 3.71 6.56 10.96
N LEU A 140 4.28 7.76 10.90
CA LEU A 140 5.47 8.02 10.10
C LEU A 140 6.62 7.14 10.57
N SER A 141 6.99 7.18 11.86
CA SER A 141 8.09 6.35 12.37
C SER A 141 7.89 4.85 12.10
N LYS A 142 6.63 4.37 12.14
CA LYS A 142 6.32 2.97 11.81
C LYS A 142 6.43 2.68 10.31
N LEU A 143 6.04 3.61 9.45
CA LEU A 143 6.22 3.52 8.01
C LEU A 143 7.71 3.55 7.63
N GLU A 144 8.51 4.41 8.26
CA GLU A 144 9.96 4.47 8.06
C GLU A 144 10.63 3.12 8.35
N LYS A 145 10.28 2.50 9.48
CA LYS A 145 10.73 1.14 9.82
C LYS A 145 10.24 0.10 8.83
N ALA A 146 9.02 0.23 8.32
CA ALA A 146 8.50 -0.70 7.33
C ALA A 146 9.30 -0.62 6.03
N TYR A 147 9.65 0.58 5.57
CA TYR A 147 10.49 0.76 4.41
C TYR A 147 11.87 0.11 4.56
N GLU A 148 12.52 0.29 5.72
CA GLU A 148 13.84 -0.30 5.98
C GLU A 148 13.77 -1.82 5.93
N ASN A 149 12.77 -2.39 6.61
CA ASN A 149 12.56 -3.84 6.60
C ASN A 149 12.21 -4.38 5.20
N ILE A 150 11.38 -3.68 4.43
CA ILE A 150 11.05 -4.06 3.05
C ILE A 150 12.29 -4.00 2.15
N ASN A 151 13.14 -3.00 2.35
CA ASN A 151 14.40 -2.92 1.62
C ASN A 151 15.32 -4.10 1.94
N ASN A 152 15.41 -4.49 3.23
CA ASN A 152 16.19 -5.66 3.64
C ASN A 152 15.63 -6.96 3.05
N LEU A 153 14.30 -7.10 2.96
CA LEU A 153 13.65 -8.26 2.33
C LEU A 153 14.10 -8.49 0.89
N ARG A 154 14.59 -7.47 0.15
CA ARG A 154 15.11 -7.63 -1.22
C ARG A 154 16.37 -8.50 -1.30
N ASN A 155 17.16 -8.52 -0.23
CA ASN A 155 18.44 -9.25 -0.18
C ASN A 155 18.39 -10.44 0.79
N ASP A 156 17.39 -10.50 1.65
CA ASP A 156 17.21 -11.59 2.61
C ASP A 156 16.68 -12.87 1.95
N LYS A 157 16.92 -13.99 2.63
CA LYS A 157 16.24 -15.26 2.32
C LYS A 157 14.74 -15.13 2.54
N MET A 158 13.96 -15.87 1.75
CA MET A 158 12.51 -15.94 1.92
C MET A 158 12.15 -16.34 3.37
N PRO A 159 11.34 -15.55 4.09
CA PRO A 159 10.93 -15.89 5.45
C PRO A 159 10.17 -17.21 5.52
N GLU A 160 10.37 -18.00 6.57
CA GLU A 160 9.64 -19.27 6.78
C GLU A 160 8.10 -19.06 6.80
N PRO A 161 7.31 -20.02 6.31
CA PRO A 161 5.86 -19.90 6.30
C PRO A 161 5.30 -19.99 7.72
N VAL A 162 4.62 -18.92 8.15
CA VAL A 162 3.89 -18.87 9.42
C VAL A 162 2.41 -18.68 9.13
N LYS A 163 1.58 -19.61 9.61
CA LYS A 163 0.13 -19.57 9.38
C LYS A 163 -0.49 -18.38 10.11
N ASN A 164 -1.28 -17.59 9.40
CA ASN A 164 -2.05 -16.47 9.95
C ASN A 164 -3.48 -16.50 9.43
N TYR A 165 -4.31 -15.56 9.90
CA TYR A 165 -5.71 -15.47 9.49
C TYR A 165 -5.86 -15.42 7.96
N TYR A 166 -5.05 -14.63 7.26
CA TYR A 166 -5.18 -14.43 5.81
C TYR A 166 -4.85 -15.69 4.99
N CYS A 167 -4.02 -16.60 5.51
CA CYS A 167 -3.65 -17.84 4.83
C CYS A 167 -4.89 -18.65 4.42
N SER A 168 -5.87 -18.80 5.32
CA SER A 168 -7.11 -19.56 5.06
C SER A 168 -8.21 -18.73 4.41
N HIS A 169 -8.00 -17.43 4.16
CA HIS A 169 -9.05 -16.49 3.77
C HIS A 169 -8.71 -15.74 2.48
N GLY A 170 -8.10 -16.43 1.51
CA GLY A 170 -7.84 -15.90 0.17
C GLY A 170 -6.47 -15.25 -0.02
N CYS A 171 -5.43 -15.71 0.69
CA CYS A 171 -4.06 -15.31 0.36
C CYS A 171 -3.69 -15.79 -1.05
N SER A 172 -3.41 -14.84 -1.94
CA SER A 172 -3.04 -15.09 -3.34
C SER A 172 -1.73 -15.87 -3.52
N TYR A 173 -0.96 -16.07 -2.45
CA TYR A 173 0.30 -16.81 -2.45
C TYR A 173 0.25 -18.08 -1.60
N ALA A 174 -0.95 -18.52 -1.17
CA ALA A 174 -1.09 -19.67 -0.27
C ALA A 174 -0.41 -20.95 -0.81
N PHE A 175 -0.48 -21.16 -2.13
CA PHE A 175 0.16 -22.30 -2.82
C PHE A 175 1.68 -22.36 -2.57
N PHE A 176 2.38 -21.22 -2.60
CA PHE A 176 3.83 -21.14 -2.33
C PHE A 176 4.21 -21.33 -0.86
N CYS A 177 3.22 -21.42 0.04
CA CYS A 177 3.44 -21.71 1.45
C CYS A 177 3.12 -23.16 1.80
N TRP A 178 2.10 -23.76 1.17
CA TRP A 178 1.51 -25.02 1.64
C TRP A 178 1.32 -26.10 0.57
N GLY A 179 1.63 -25.83 -0.70
CA GLY A 179 1.34 -26.75 -1.82
C GLY A 179 -0.11 -26.65 -2.25
#